data_AF-A0A9D4HQ46-F1
#
_entry.id   AF-A0A9D4HQ46-F1
#
_cell.length_a   1.000
_cell.length_b   1.000
_cell.length_c   1.000
_cell.angle_alpha   90.00
_cell.angle_beta   90.00
_cell.angle_gamma   90.00
#
_symmetry.space_group_name_H-M   'P 1'
#
loop_
_entity.id
_entity.type
_entity.pdbx_description
1 polymer ?
#
loop_
_entity_poly.entity_id
_entity_poly.type
_entity_poly.pdbx_seq_one_letter_code
_entity_poly.pdbx_strand_id
1 'polypeptide(L)' 'MDLELGPLLLSEKVIIAEIEDKALLGYDILKGRHGEPADILLSSNQILLDRLEISIFQVGK' A
#
# COMPACT_ATOMS: atom_id res chain seq x y z
N MET A 1 -17.28 19.34 21.55
CA MET A 1 -17.20 18.28 22.57
C MET A 1 -15.94 17.55 22.21
N ASP A 2 -14.88 17.84 22.94
CA ASP A 2 -13.53 17.55 22.49
C ASP A 2 -13.07 16.28 23.19
N LEU A 3 -12.60 15.32 22.39
CA LEU A 3 -12.19 14.00 22.86
C LEU A 3 -10.67 14.00 23.01
N GLU A 4 -10.17 14.03 24.25
CA GLU A 4 -8.74 13.88 24.51
C GLU A 4 -8.33 12.41 24.31
N LEU A 5 -7.65 12.14 23.19
CA LEU A 5 -7.02 10.86 22.93
C LEU A 5 -5.64 10.86 23.62
N GLY A 6 -5.46 9.97 24.60
CA GLY A 6 -4.17 9.73 25.24
C GLY A 6 -3.08 9.25 24.26
N PRO A 7 -1.83 9.07 24.72
CA PRO A 7 -0.69 8.83 23.83
C PRO A 7 -0.88 7.58 22.97
N LEU A 8 -0.96 7.80 21.65
CA LEU A 8 -1.03 6.77 20.62
C LEU A 8 0.34 6.08 20.50
N LEU A 9 0.47 4.88 21.07
CA LEU A 9 1.62 4.01 20.86
C LEU A 9 1.38 3.15 19.60
N LEU A 10 1.87 3.61 18.46
CA LEU A 10 1.93 2.79 17.24
C LEU A 10 3.09 1.79 17.35
N SER A 11 2.77 0.53 17.61
CA SER A 11 3.72 -0.59 17.47
C SER A 11 3.72 -1.06 16.01
N GLU A 12 4.55 -0.45 15.17
CA GLU A 12 4.76 -0.95 13.80
C GLU A 12 5.56 -2.26 13.83
N LYS A 13 4.88 -3.39 13.56
CA LYS A 13 5.54 -4.66 13.27
C LYS A 13 5.93 -4.68 11.79
N VAL A 14 7.23 -4.61 11.50
CA VAL A 14 7.76 -4.88 10.16
C VAL A 14 7.78 -6.40 9.95
N ILE A 15 6.92 -6.89 9.05
CA ILE A 15 6.89 -8.30 8.64
C ILE A 15 7.73 -8.43 7.37
N ILE A 16 8.84 -9.17 7.46
CA ILE A 16 9.69 -9.48 6.30
C ILE A 16 9.22 -10.81 5.74
N ALA A 17 8.65 -10.80 4.54
CA ALA A 17 8.34 -12.01 3.78
C ALA A 17 9.50 -12.31 2.83
N GLU A 18 10.16 -13.46 2.98
CA GLU A 18 11.13 -13.94 2.00
C GLU A 18 10.40 -14.58 0.82
N ILE A 19 10.45 -13.94 -0.34
CA ILE A 19 10.02 -14.51 -1.62
C ILE A 19 11.18 -14.31 -2.58
N GLU A 20 11.81 -15.41 -2.98
CA GLU A 20 13.13 -15.45 -3.63
C GLU A 20 13.26 -14.59 -4.91
N ASP A 21 12.15 -14.20 -5.54
CA ASP A 21 12.14 -13.36 -6.76
C ASP A 21 10.98 -12.33 -6.85
N LYS A 22 10.24 -12.07 -5.76
CA LYS A 22 9.07 -11.16 -5.81
C LYS A 22 9.04 -10.22 -4.62
N ALA A 23 9.08 -8.91 -4.90
CA ALA A 23 8.81 -7.90 -3.89
C ALA A 23 7.30 -7.83 -3.62
N LEU A 24 6.92 -7.87 -2.34
CA LEU A 24 5.56 -7.55 -1.91
C LEU A 24 5.45 -6.07 -1.58
N LEU A 25 4.40 -5.43 -2.08
CA LEU A 25 4.03 -4.07 -1.70
C LEU A 25 3.05 -4.15 -0.54
N GLY A 26 3.51 -3.73 0.65
CA GLY A 26 2.67 -3.63 1.83
C GLY A 26 1.70 -2.45 1.74
N TYR A 27 0.68 -2.48 2.59
CA TYR A 27 -0.30 -1.39 2.71
C TYR A 27 0.36 -0.04 3.09
N ASP A 28 1.46 -0.08 3.83
CA ASP A 28 2.31 1.06 4.16
C ASP A 28 2.92 1.76 2.94
N ILE A 29 3.16 1.03 1.86
CA ILE A 29 3.57 1.59 0.57
C ILE A 29 2.35 2.02 -0.24
N LEU A 30 1.30 1.20 -0.26
CA LEU A 30 0.08 1.47 -1.03
C LEU A 30 -0.74 2.63 -0.49
N LYS A 31 -0.58 3.05 0.78
CA LYS A 31 -1.25 4.23 1.34
C LYS A 31 -0.70 5.57 0.82
N GLY A 32 0.34 5.54 -0.03
CA GLY A 32 0.97 6.72 -0.61
C GLY A 32 1.75 7.58 0.41
N ARG A 33 2.65 8.43 -0.08
CA ARG A 33 3.40 9.36 0.80
C ARG A 33 2.60 10.61 1.17
N HIS A 34 1.57 10.91 0.38
CA HIS A 34 0.77 12.13 0.49
C HIS A 34 -0.62 11.89 1.10
N GLY A 35 -0.88 10.69 1.64
CA GLY A 35 -2.15 10.35 2.28
C GLY A 35 -3.27 9.99 1.32
N GLU A 36 -3.00 9.95 0.01
CA GLU A 36 -3.91 9.40 -0.99
C GLU A 36 -3.59 7.91 -1.18
N PRO A 37 -4.54 6.99 -0.93
CA PRO A 37 -4.36 5.58 -1.22
C PRO A 37 -4.08 5.35 -2.70
N ALA A 38 -3.31 4.31 -3.01
CA ALA A 38 -3.12 3.87 -4.38
C ALA A 38 -4.45 3.38 -4.97
N ASP A 39 -4.74 3.81 -6.19
CA ASP A 39 -5.88 3.28 -6.95
C ASP A 39 -5.45 2.04 -7.73
N ILE A 40 -6.09 0.91 -7.44
CA ILE A 40 -5.88 -0.34 -8.18
C ILE A 40 -6.99 -0.47 -9.21
N LEU A 41 -6.68 -0.15 -10.46
CA LEU A 41 -7.61 -0.15 -11.58
C LEU A 41 -7.52 -1.49 -12.33
N LEU A 42 -8.33 -2.45 -11.88
CA LEU A 42 -8.35 -3.81 -12.44
C LEU A 42 -8.87 -3.87 -13.89
N SER A 43 -9.75 -2.95 -14.29
CA SER A 43 -10.31 -2.90 -15.65
C SER A 43 -9.27 -2.54 -16.71
N SER A 44 -8.25 -1.77 -16.32
CA SER A 44 -7.17 -1.33 -17.21
C SER A 44 -5.80 -1.89 -16.81
N ASN A 45 -5.75 -2.83 -15.87
CA ASN A 45 -4.52 -3.47 -15.41
C ASN A 45 -3.42 -2.46 -15.03
N GLN A 46 -3.77 -1.48 -14.19
CA GLN A 46 -2.82 -0.48 -13.69
C GLN A 46 -3.00 -0.18 -12.21
N ILE A 47 -1.92 0.26 -11.57
CA ILE A 47 -1.92 0.89 -10.25
C ILE A 47 -1.54 2.36 -10.43
N LEU A 48 -2.30 3.28 -9.83
CA LEU A 48 -1.92 4.68 -9.68
C LEU A 48 -1.40 4.89 -8.26
N LEU A 49 -0.14 5.26 -8.12
CA LEU A 49 0.51 5.52 -6.83
C LEU A 49 1.32 6.81 -6.91
N ASP A 50 1.01 7.80 -6.07
CA ASP A 50 1.72 9.10 -6.05
C ASP A 50 1.86 9.74 -7.46
N ARG A 51 0.79 9.65 -8.28
CA ARG A 51 0.73 10.09 -9.69
C ARG A 51 1.61 9.31 -10.66
N LEU A 52 2.21 8.21 -10.23
CA LEU A 52 2.87 7.25 -11.09
C LEU A 52 1.87 6.20 -11.56
N GLU A 53 1.91 5.92 -12.86
CA GLU A 53 1.14 4.83 -13.46
C GLU A 53 2.04 3.59 -13.58
N ILE A 54 1.61 2.50 -12.95
CA ILE A 54 2.34 1.24 -12.91
C ILE A 54 1.47 0.18 -13.57
N SER A 55 1.86 -0.29 -14.75
CA SER A 55 1.17 -1.40 -15.41
C SER A 55 1.34 -2.69 -14.62
N ILE A 56 0.25 -3.42 -14.43
CA ILE A 56 0.26 -4.74 -13.78
C ILE A 56 -0.10 -5.82 -14.79
N PHE A 57 0.47 -6.99 -14.59
CA PHE A 57 0.13 -8.18 -15.35
C PHE A 57 -0.50 -9.18 -14.38
N GLN A 58 -1.72 -9.59 -14.65
CA GLN A 58 -2.37 -10.62 -13.86
C GLN A 58 -1.65 -11.94 -14.10
N VAL A 59 -1.15 -12.55 -13.02
CA VAL A 59 -0.55 -13.89 -13.05
C VAL A 59 -1.55 -14.87 -12.44
N GLY A 60 -2.06 -15.79 -13.26
CA GLY A 60 -3.09 -16.76 -12.86
C GLY A 60 -4.48 -16.47 -13.46
N LYS A 61 -5.35 -17.49 -13.45
CA LYS A 61 -6.78 -17.41 -13.83
C LYS A 61 -7.66 -17.58 -12.60
#